data_AF-A0A835Z2U4-F1
#
_entry.id   AF-A0A835Z2U4-F1
#
_cell.length_a   1.000
_cell.length_b   1.000
_cell.length_c   1.000
_cell.angle_alpha   90.00
_cell.angle_beta   90.00
_cell.angle_gamma   90.00
#
_symmetry.space_group_name_H-M   'P 1'
#
loop_
_entity.id
_entity.type
_entity.pdbx_description
1 polymer ?
#
loop_
_entity_poly.entity_id
_entity_poly.type
_entity_poly.pdbx_seq_one_letter_code
_entity_poly.pdbx_strand_id
1 'polypeptide(L)'
;MQDEQQHDGEAASASRKRQRLPPAEQSNRDVCTLVVQLCRQFYHLGWVTGTGGSISIRRGDRLFMTPSGVQKERMEPEDLFVLDLDGRILEQPGASTGTPLKLSACAPLFQHAYKLRDAGAVLHSHGMYCVLACCIAEKQGHRDEFRCTHLEMIKGLAGHGYHDDLVIPIIENTAHEEDLADSLAAAIRAHPRANAVLVRRHGLYVWGPSWEKAKTQSECLHYLFECVVRMAELGADAAAPPPRCSCATAAVTAAGGSGGAAAAEAAAPRVVLLDIEGTTTPITFVKDTLFPYSIAHADAFLRERAADAEVQRLMREVAAASADAASRAAGAPLVAVEGSEDFIGEVAANVRWNVEQDRKVPPVKDLQGLMWRVGYESGELQGAVYDDVPRALRRWSAAAAAPPLPQQQQQQQRRVAIYSSGSRRAQRLLFRHSAAGDLTPHIAAYFDVKSAGPKRDARSYAEIALSLGVEPRDILFLTDVEAEAAAARAAGCVVIVALRPGNAPLPAGHGYATAADFDAILA
;
A
#
# COMPACT_ATOMS: atom_id res chain seq x y z
N MET A 1 72.45 33.36 34.00
CA MET A 1 72.37 32.11 34.77
C MET A 1 70.91 31.93 35.13
N GLN A 2 70.34 30.80 34.74
CA GLN A 2 69.01 30.27 35.10
C GLN A 2 67.80 30.96 34.44
N ASP A 3 67.28 30.34 33.39
CA ASP A 3 65.88 30.43 32.98
C ASP A 3 65.14 29.22 33.55
N GLU A 4 64.07 29.48 34.31
CA GLU A 4 63.16 28.50 34.87
C GLU A 4 62.23 27.93 33.80
N GLN A 5 62.16 26.60 33.74
CA GLN A 5 61.14 25.87 33.01
C GLN A 5 59.84 25.84 33.81
N GLN A 6 58.71 26.13 33.15
CA GLN A 6 57.46 25.43 33.44
C GLN A 6 56.54 25.36 32.20
N HIS A 7 56.07 24.14 31.98
CA HIS A 7 55.08 23.63 31.04
C HIS A 7 53.88 24.53 30.73
N ASP A 8 53.42 24.50 29.47
CA ASP A 8 52.14 23.87 29.17
C ASP A 8 52.07 23.39 27.70
N GLY A 9 51.50 22.20 27.54
CA GLY A 9 51.47 21.45 26.29
C GLY A 9 50.32 21.86 25.37
N GLU A 10 50.59 21.84 24.07
CA GLU A 10 49.57 21.95 23.03
C GLU A 10 49.64 20.71 22.13
N ALA A 11 48.66 19.83 22.31
CA ALA A 11 48.45 18.67 21.46
C ALA A 11 47.99 19.13 20.06
N ALA A 12 48.79 18.86 19.05
CA ALA A 12 48.46 19.12 17.65
C ALA A 12 47.29 18.22 17.19
N SER A 13 46.08 18.77 17.19
CA SER A 13 44.91 18.23 16.52
C SER A 13 45.03 18.45 15.00
N ALA A 14 45.54 17.45 14.28
CA ALA A 14 45.48 17.41 12.82
C ALA A 14 44.03 17.19 12.34
N SER A 15 43.35 18.29 12.03
CA SER A 15 42.04 18.30 11.36
C SER A 15 42.17 17.70 9.95
N ARG A 16 41.82 16.41 9.80
CA ARG A 16 41.57 15.81 8.48
C ARG A 16 40.32 16.46 7.90
N LYS A 17 40.50 17.44 7.01
CA LYS A 17 39.45 17.95 6.11
C LYS A 17 38.79 16.75 5.42
N ARG A 18 37.51 16.47 5.73
CA ARG A 18 36.68 15.51 4.99
C ARG A 18 36.54 16.01 3.55
N GLN A 19 37.28 15.43 2.62
CA GLN A 19 37.03 15.61 1.19
C GLN A 19 35.64 15.04 0.88
N ARG A 20 34.83 15.84 0.17
CA ARG A 20 33.49 15.47 -0.28
C ARG A 20 33.66 14.45 -1.43
N LEU A 21 33.09 13.26 -1.29
CA LEU A 21 33.18 12.21 -2.30
C LEU A 21 32.42 12.61 -3.58
N PRO A 22 32.82 12.11 -4.76
CA PRO A 22 32.06 12.24 -6.00
C PRO A 22 30.58 11.80 -5.86
N PRO A 23 29.63 12.35 -6.63
CA PRO A 23 28.20 12.04 -6.49
C PRO A 23 27.84 10.55 -6.61
N ALA A 24 28.52 9.80 -7.47
CA ALA A 24 28.30 8.35 -7.63
C ALA A 24 28.77 7.54 -6.40
N GLU A 25 29.93 7.91 -5.82
CA GLU A 25 30.49 7.30 -4.61
C GLU A 25 29.69 7.68 -3.36
N GLN A 26 29.24 8.94 -3.26
CA GLN A 26 28.28 9.38 -2.25
C GLN A 26 26.99 8.54 -2.36
N SER A 27 26.52 8.36 -3.59
CA SER A 27 25.45 7.45 -4.00
C SER A 27 25.52 6.05 -3.35
N ASN A 28 26.68 5.40 -3.53
CA ASN A 28 26.93 4.02 -3.10
C ASN A 28 27.07 3.93 -1.58
N ARG A 29 27.74 4.91 -0.97
CA ARG A 29 27.86 4.99 0.49
C ARG A 29 26.51 5.12 1.18
N ASP A 30 25.56 5.83 0.57
CA ASP A 30 24.20 5.96 1.10
C ASP A 30 23.49 4.59 1.12
N VAL A 31 23.70 3.75 0.10
CA VAL A 31 23.16 2.36 0.08
C VAL A 31 23.79 1.49 1.17
N CYS A 32 25.12 1.54 1.33
CA CYS A 32 25.79 0.79 2.39
C CYS A 32 25.28 1.22 3.78
N THR A 33 25.09 2.53 3.98
CA THR A 33 24.55 3.09 5.21
C THR A 33 23.13 2.57 5.48
N LEU A 34 22.29 2.53 4.45
CA LEU A 34 20.94 1.99 4.55
C LEU A 34 20.94 0.49 4.93
N VAL A 35 21.79 -0.33 4.31
CA VAL A 35 21.90 -1.76 4.65
C VAL A 35 22.27 -1.94 6.14
N VAL A 36 23.24 -1.18 6.64
CA VAL A 36 23.64 -1.20 8.05
C VAL A 36 22.48 -0.78 8.97
N GLN A 37 21.74 0.27 8.60
CA GLN A 37 20.56 0.73 9.37
C GLN A 37 19.47 -0.35 9.43
N LEU A 38 19.20 -1.04 8.31
CA LEU A 38 18.25 -2.16 8.27
C LEU A 38 18.72 -3.32 9.13
N CYS A 39 20.00 -3.69 9.08
CA CYS A 39 20.57 -4.71 9.94
C CYS A 39 20.42 -4.38 11.43
N ARG A 40 20.69 -3.13 11.84
CA ARG A 40 20.46 -2.66 13.22
C ARG A 40 18.99 -2.79 13.62
N GLN A 41 18.08 -2.36 12.77
CA GLN A 41 16.65 -2.47 13.04
C GLN A 41 16.23 -3.95 13.19
N PHE A 42 16.63 -4.80 12.25
CA PHE A 42 16.24 -6.21 12.23
C PHE A 42 16.87 -7.01 13.36
N TYR A 43 18.05 -6.61 13.84
CA TYR A 43 18.64 -7.18 15.03
C TYR A 43 17.73 -6.96 16.25
N HIS A 44 17.23 -5.74 16.45
CA HIS A 44 16.31 -5.42 17.55
C HIS A 44 14.95 -6.13 17.44
N LEU A 45 14.54 -6.51 16.23
CA LEU A 45 13.35 -7.36 16.00
C LEU A 45 13.63 -8.86 16.20
N GLY A 46 14.88 -9.25 16.45
CA GLY A 46 15.28 -10.65 16.65
C GLY A 46 15.56 -11.43 15.35
N TRP A 47 15.57 -10.77 14.19
CA TRP A 47 15.58 -11.44 12.88
C TRP A 47 16.98 -11.75 12.34
N VAL A 48 17.97 -10.93 12.67
CA VAL A 48 19.37 -11.08 12.25
C VAL A 48 20.29 -11.12 13.47
N THR A 49 19.93 -11.95 14.46
CA THR A 49 20.64 -12.06 15.74
C THR A 49 21.84 -13.01 15.67
N GLY A 50 22.78 -12.83 16.61
CA GLY A 50 24.05 -13.55 16.59
C GLY A 50 24.88 -13.14 15.38
N THR A 51 25.14 -14.07 14.47
CA THR A 51 25.80 -13.80 13.18
C THR A 51 24.93 -14.13 11.97
N GLY A 52 23.68 -14.57 12.22
CA GLY A 52 22.73 -15.03 11.21
C GLY A 52 22.04 -13.92 10.45
N GLY A 53 21.45 -14.29 9.32
CA GLY A 53 20.77 -13.37 8.42
C GLY A 53 21.72 -12.61 7.49
N SER A 54 21.14 -12.02 6.46
CA SER A 54 21.87 -11.29 5.44
C SER A 54 20.94 -10.31 4.74
N ILE A 55 21.46 -9.16 4.32
CA ILE A 55 20.70 -8.16 3.56
C ILE A 55 21.49 -7.84 2.30
N SER A 56 20.78 -7.73 1.18
CA SER A 56 21.33 -7.20 -0.05
C SER A 56 20.38 -6.24 -0.74
N ILE A 57 20.94 -5.15 -1.27
CA ILE A 57 20.21 -4.14 -2.04
C ILE A 57 20.89 -3.97 -3.40
N ARG A 58 20.09 -3.94 -4.47
CA ARG A 58 20.54 -3.66 -5.84
C ARG A 58 20.45 -2.17 -6.13
N ARG A 59 21.49 -1.63 -6.79
CA ARG A 59 21.48 -0.30 -7.39
C ARG A 59 22.16 -0.35 -8.75
N GLY A 60 21.39 -0.17 -9.82
CA GLY A 60 21.87 -0.38 -11.18
C GLY A 60 22.32 -1.82 -11.40
N ASP A 61 23.59 -1.98 -11.78
CA ASP A 61 24.27 -3.25 -12.01
C ASP A 61 25.07 -3.77 -10.80
N ARG A 62 24.95 -3.10 -9.65
CA ARG A 62 25.68 -3.43 -8.42
C ARG A 62 24.77 -3.96 -7.33
N LEU A 63 25.25 -4.96 -6.60
CA LEU A 63 24.62 -5.55 -5.43
C LEU A 63 25.46 -5.25 -4.18
N PHE A 64 24.88 -4.60 -3.19
CA PHE A 64 25.52 -4.31 -1.91
C PHE A 64 25.09 -5.40 -0.93
N MET A 65 26.02 -6.13 -0.34
CA MET A 65 25.71 -7.33 0.43
C MET A 65 26.50 -7.41 1.74
N THR A 66 25.81 -7.87 2.80
CA THR A 66 26.41 -8.04 4.12
C THR A 66 27.40 -9.21 4.18
N PRO A 67 28.48 -9.09 4.99
CA PRO A 67 29.43 -10.17 5.25
C PRO A 67 28.84 -11.29 6.13
N SER A 68 29.43 -12.49 6.03
CA SER A 68 29.15 -13.63 6.92
C SER A 68 29.83 -13.48 8.28
N GLY A 69 29.27 -14.12 9.32
CA GLY A 69 29.98 -14.32 10.59
C GLY A 69 30.18 -13.07 11.46
N VAL A 70 29.56 -11.94 11.12
CA VAL A 70 29.66 -10.68 11.89
C VAL A 70 28.38 -10.36 12.64
N GLN A 71 28.53 -9.57 13.71
CA GLN A 71 27.46 -8.92 14.45
C GLN A 71 26.82 -7.82 13.60
N LYS A 72 25.64 -8.11 13.03
CA LYS A 72 24.99 -7.31 11.99
C LYS A 72 24.64 -5.89 12.47
N GLU A 73 24.33 -5.73 13.75
CA GLU A 73 24.02 -4.46 14.38
C GLU A 73 25.24 -3.54 14.58
N ARG A 74 26.45 -4.11 14.54
CA ARG A 74 27.71 -3.37 14.72
C ARG A 74 28.49 -3.14 13.43
N MET A 75 27.95 -3.58 12.30
CA MET A 75 28.55 -3.31 11.01
C MET A 75 28.61 -1.81 10.75
N GLU A 76 29.64 -1.40 10.02
CA GLU A 76 29.79 -0.09 9.43
C GLU A 76 29.67 -0.17 7.90
N PRO A 77 29.35 0.94 7.21
CA PRO A 77 29.13 0.93 5.76
C PRO A 77 30.30 0.35 4.95
N GLU A 78 31.51 0.47 5.47
CA GLU A 78 32.75 -0.04 4.86
C GLU A 78 32.92 -1.56 4.99
N ASP A 79 32.08 -2.24 5.78
CA ASP A 79 32.11 -3.70 5.98
C ASP A 79 31.36 -4.49 4.89
N LEU A 80 30.70 -3.80 3.95
CA LEU A 80 29.90 -4.44 2.89
C LEU A 80 30.74 -4.89 1.69
N PHE A 81 30.30 -5.98 1.08
CA PHE A 81 30.75 -6.38 -0.25
C PHE A 81 29.92 -5.70 -1.33
N VAL A 82 30.55 -5.34 -2.44
CA VAL A 82 29.88 -4.92 -3.66
C VAL A 82 30.10 -5.99 -4.72
N LEU A 83 29.02 -6.50 -5.29
CA LEU A 83 29.03 -7.54 -6.31
C LEU A 83 28.40 -7.02 -7.62
N ASP A 84 28.70 -7.68 -8.74
CA ASP A 84 27.92 -7.51 -9.98
C ASP A 84 26.63 -8.35 -9.95
N LEU A 85 25.80 -8.27 -11.00
CA LEU A 85 24.56 -9.07 -11.12
C LEU A 85 24.80 -10.59 -11.30
N ASP A 86 26.04 -11.00 -11.62
CA ASP A 86 26.48 -12.40 -11.62
C ASP A 86 27.06 -12.83 -10.25
N GLY A 87 27.08 -11.91 -9.29
CA GLY A 87 27.65 -12.03 -7.95
C GLY A 87 29.16 -12.22 -7.89
N ARG A 88 29.89 -11.80 -8.93
CA ARG A 88 31.34 -11.61 -8.83
C ARG A 88 31.61 -10.41 -7.94
N ILE A 89 32.62 -10.53 -7.08
CA ILE A 89 32.99 -9.44 -6.17
C ILE A 89 33.67 -8.32 -6.96
N LEU A 90 33.07 -7.12 -6.92
CA LEU A 90 33.63 -5.89 -7.47
C LEU A 90 34.46 -5.15 -6.42
N GLU A 91 33.97 -5.09 -5.17
CA GLU A 91 34.64 -4.41 -4.07
C GLU A 91 34.56 -5.27 -2.80
N GLN A 92 35.68 -5.36 -2.07
CA GLN A 92 35.81 -6.08 -0.80
C GLN A 92 35.98 -5.09 0.35
N PRO A 93 35.47 -5.40 1.56
CA PRO A 93 35.76 -4.64 2.76
C PRO A 93 37.26 -4.53 3.03
N GLY A 94 37.75 -3.30 3.24
CA GLY A 94 39.18 -3.03 3.46
C GLY A 94 39.56 -2.92 4.93
N ALA A 95 40.25 -3.94 5.47
CA ALA A 95 41.14 -4.01 6.66
C ALA A 95 40.87 -3.16 7.94
N SER A 96 39.71 -2.52 8.11
CA SER A 96 39.40 -1.64 9.24
C SER A 96 39.21 -2.39 10.56
N THR A 97 38.97 -3.71 10.52
CA THR A 97 38.68 -4.56 11.68
C THR A 97 39.78 -5.58 12.01
N GLY A 98 40.91 -5.56 11.27
CA GLY A 98 42.06 -6.46 11.49
C GLY A 98 41.82 -7.94 11.15
N THR A 99 40.58 -8.35 10.84
CA THR A 99 40.22 -9.71 10.43
C THR A 99 39.59 -9.68 9.03
N PRO A 100 40.06 -10.49 8.05
CA PRO A 100 39.44 -10.56 6.73
C PRO A 100 37.98 -11.00 6.82
N LEU A 101 37.06 -10.18 6.31
CA LEU A 101 35.64 -10.52 6.21
C LEU A 101 35.40 -11.50 5.06
N LYS A 102 34.36 -12.32 5.18
CA LYS A 102 33.94 -13.29 4.15
C LYS A 102 32.58 -12.90 3.60
N LEU A 103 32.37 -13.10 2.30
CA LEU A 103 31.06 -12.93 1.68
C LEU A 103 30.06 -13.94 2.29
N SER A 104 28.81 -13.51 2.46
CA SER A 104 27.70 -14.35 2.95
C SER A 104 27.39 -15.51 1.99
N ALA A 105 27.18 -16.72 2.54
CA ALA A 105 26.78 -17.88 1.77
C ALA A 105 25.36 -17.75 1.17
N CYS A 106 24.58 -16.75 1.61
CA CYS A 106 23.35 -16.32 0.95
C CYS A 106 23.57 -15.77 -0.48
N ALA A 107 24.81 -15.47 -0.91
CA ALA A 107 25.07 -14.81 -2.18
C ALA A 107 24.47 -15.55 -3.40
N PRO A 108 24.76 -16.84 -3.64
CA PRO A 108 24.13 -17.60 -4.73
C PRO A 108 22.60 -17.69 -4.60
N LEU A 109 22.07 -17.72 -3.38
CA LEU A 109 20.62 -17.75 -3.12
C LEU A 109 19.96 -16.43 -3.53
N PHE A 110 20.54 -15.30 -3.14
CA PHE A 110 20.02 -13.97 -3.46
C PHE A 110 20.06 -13.70 -4.97
N GLN A 111 21.05 -14.23 -5.69
CA GLN A 111 21.11 -14.14 -7.15
C GLN A 111 19.86 -14.71 -7.82
N HIS A 112 19.27 -15.79 -7.29
CA HIS A 112 18.04 -16.34 -7.85
C HIS A 112 16.87 -15.35 -7.74
N ALA A 113 16.73 -14.64 -6.63
CA ALA A 113 15.71 -13.60 -6.51
C ALA A 113 15.98 -12.44 -7.48
N TYR A 114 17.23 -11.99 -7.63
CA TYR A 114 17.57 -10.96 -8.61
C TYR A 114 17.28 -11.38 -10.06
N LYS A 115 17.61 -12.62 -10.45
CA LYS A 115 17.46 -13.12 -11.82
C LYS A 115 16.04 -13.58 -12.17
N LEU A 116 15.33 -14.21 -11.23
CA LEU A 116 14.01 -14.82 -11.47
C LEU A 116 12.83 -13.91 -11.07
N ARG A 117 13.10 -12.83 -10.34
CA ARG A 117 12.08 -11.91 -9.81
C ARG A 117 12.36 -10.43 -10.03
N ASP A 118 13.48 -10.10 -10.69
CA ASP A 118 13.95 -8.72 -10.88
C ASP A 118 13.92 -7.92 -9.57
N ALA A 119 14.41 -8.55 -8.49
CA ALA A 119 14.38 -7.94 -7.18
C ALA A 119 15.24 -6.67 -7.12
N GLY A 120 14.80 -5.69 -6.33
CA GLY A 120 15.60 -4.54 -5.92
C GLY A 120 16.27 -4.74 -4.55
N ALA A 121 15.77 -5.65 -3.73
CA ALA A 121 16.38 -6.04 -2.47
C ALA A 121 15.97 -7.46 -2.05
N VAL A 122 16.86 -8.12 -1.32
CA VAL A 122 16.66 -9.47 -0.76
C VAL A 122 17.11 -9.49 0.70
N LEU A 123 16.31 -10.11 1.56
CA LEU A 123 16.52 -10.18 3.00
C LEU A 123 16.44 -11.63 3.44
N HIS A 124 17.37 -12.01 4.32
CA HIS A 124 17.36 -13.30 5.00
C HIS A 124 17.25 -13.09 6.51
N SER A 125 16.30 -13.77 7.13
CA SER A 125 16.03 -13.69 8.57
C SER A 125 15.91 -15.07 9.20
N HIS A 126 16.33 -15.17 10.46
CA HIS A 126 16.25 -16.35 11.31
C HIS A 126 15.20 -16.15 12.41
N GLY A 127 14.14 -15.39 12.14
CA GLY A 127 13.15 -15.07 13.16
C GLY A 127 12.48 -16.33 13.70
N MET A 128 12.29 -16.39 15.01
CA MET A 128 11.78 -17.56 15.72
C MET A 128 10.45 -18.06 15.14
N TYR A 129 9.55 -17.16 14.76
CA TYR A 129 8.26 -17.54 14.20
C TYR A 129 8.35 -18.12 12.78
N CYS A 130 9.42 -17.89 12.02
CA CYS A 130 9.66 -18.61 10.77
C CYS A 130 9.87 -20.11 11.03
N VAL A 131 10.64 -20.44 12.07
CA VAL A 131 10.89 -21.82 12.49
C VAL A 131 9.60 -22.47 12.99
N LEU A 132 8.87 -21.77 13.87
CA LEU A 132 7.63 -22.29 14.44
C LEU A 132 6.53 -22.46 13.37
N ALA A 133 6.41 -21.54 12.42
CA ALA A 133 5.48 -21.65 11.31
C ALA A 133 5.74 -22.91 10.46
N CYS A 134 7.00 -23.27 10.21
CA CYS A 134 7.34 -24.53 9.53
C CYS A 134 6.87 -25.76 10.33
N CYS A 135 7.02 -25.73 11.67
CA CYS A 135 6.56 -26.82 12.54
C CYS A 135 5.03 -26.94 12.58
N ILE A 136 4.31 -25.80 12.60
CA ILE A 136 2.85 -25.79 12.53
C ILE A 136 2.36 -26.34 11.19
N ALA A 137 2.95 -25.92 10.08
CA ALA A 137 2.62 -26.40 8.75
C ALA A 137 2.82 -27.93 8.65
N GLU A 138 3.94 -28.46 9.16
CA GLU A 138 4.20 -29.90 9.25
C GLU A 138 3.14 -30.63 10.08
N LYS A 139 2.82 -30.12 11.27
CA LYS A 139 1.80 -30.70 12.17
C LYS A 139 0.40 -30.74 11.53
N GLN A 140 0.09 -29.76 10.67
CA GLN A 140 -1.18 -29.65 9.95
C GLN A 140 -1.21 -30.45 8.63
N GLY A 141 -0.12 -31.17 8.27
CA GLY A 141 -0.05 -31.96 7.04
C GLY A 141 0.35 -31.16 5.79
N HIS A 142 0.74 -29.89 5.95
CA HIS A 142 1.23 -29.02 4.88
C HIS A 142 2.74 -28.88 4.95
N ARG A 143 3.46 -30.00 4.79
CA ARG A 143 4.91 -30.03 5.01
C ARG A 143 5.68 -29.02 4.15
N ASP A 144 5.29 -28.86 2.90
CA ASP A 144 6.05 -28.09 1.90
C ASP A 144 5.55 -26.64 1.75
N GLU A 145 4.54 -26.22 2.51
CA GLU A 145 3.93 -24.90 2.35
C GLU A 145 3.35 -24.36 3.66
N PHE A 146 3.65 -23.11 3.96
CA PHE A 146 2.89 -22.32 4.92
C PHE A 146 1.67 -21.72 4.24
N ARG A 147 0.50 -21.84 4.89
CA ARG A 147 -0.79 -21.37 4.36
C ARG A 147 -1.53 -20.55 5.39
N CYS A 148 -2.06 -19.39 4.97
CA CYS A 148 -3.07 -18.68 5.73
C CYS A 148 -3.97 -17.84 4.84
N THR A 149 -5.13 -17.46 5.35
CA THR A 149 -6.13 -16.67 4.63
C THR A 149 -6.82 -15.71 5.60
N HIS A 150 -7.47 -14.65 5.10
CA HIS A 150 -8.33 -13.76 5.89
C HIS A 150 -7.62 -13.10 7.09
N LEU A 151 -6.32 -12.81 6.96
CA LEU A 151 -5.52 -12.03 7.91
C LEU A 151 -5.12 -10.69 7.28
N GLU A 152 -5.38 -9.58 7.99
CA GLU A 152 -5.22 -8.20 7.44
C GLU A 152 -3.83 -7.94 6.87
N MET A 153 -2.78 -8.50 7.49
CA MET A 153 -1.39 -8.27 7.08
C MET A 153 -1.02 -8.93 5.73
N ILE A 154 -1.88 -9.80 5.16
CA ILE A 154 -1.69 -10.35 3.81
C ILE A 154 -1.66 -9.23 2.75
N LYS A 155 -2.44 -8.15 2.93
CA LYS A 155 -2.50 -6.99 2.02
C LYS A 155 -1.17 -6.24 1.89
N GLY A 156 -0.25 -6.41 2.84
CA GLY A 156 1.08 -5.84 2.76
C GLY A 156 2.01 -6.57 1.77
N LEU A 157 1.60 -7.73 1.26
CA LEU A 157 2.37 -8.54 0.32
C LEU A 157 2.01 -8.18 -1.12
N ALA A 158 3.02 -7.97 -1.97
CA ALA A 158 2.79 -7.65 -3.37
C ALA A 158 1.96 -8.74 -4.06
N GLY A 159 0.84 -8.34 -4.67
CA GLY A 159 -0.04 -9.24 -5.41
C GLY A 159 -1.00 -10.07 -4.55
N HIS A 160 -1.25 -9.70 -3.29
CA HIS A 160 -2.21 -10.37 -2.40
C HIS A 160 -3.23 -9.40 -1.79
N GLY A 161 -4.48 -9.87 -1.66
CA GLY A 161 -5.58 -9.21 -0.94
C GLY A 161 -5.95 -9.94 0.36
N TYR A 162 -6.90 -9.41 1.14
CA TYR A 162 -7.28 -10.02 2.42
C TYR A 162 -7.88 -11.43 2.26
N HIS A 163 -8.74 -11.61 1.26
CA HIS A 163 -9.40 -12.88 0.98
C HIS A 163 -8.53 -13.88 0.23
N ASP A 164 -7.31 -13.50 -0.15
CA ASP A 164 -6.42 -14.40 -0.88
C ASP A 164 -5.84 -15.47 0.05
N ASP A 165 -5.71 -16.68 -0.47
CA ASP A 165 -4.93 -17.73 0.17
C ASP A 165 -3.44 -17.43 -0.02
N LEU A 166 -2.80 -16.99 1.06
CA LEU A 166 -1.36 -16.80 1.08
C LEU A 166 -0.69 -18.18 1.18
N VAL A 167 0.16 -18.48 0.18
CA VAL A 167 1.00 -19.67 0.16
C VAL A 167 2.47 -19.24 0.12
N ILE A 168 3.25 -19.64 1.13
CA ILE A 168 4.70 -19.47 1.18
C ILE A 168 5.34 -20.86 1.12
N PRO A 169 6.13 -21.19 0.08
CA PRO A 169 6.78 -22.50 0.00
C PRO A 169 7.80 -22.69 1.12
N ILE A 170 7.92 -23.93 1.58
CA ILE A 170 8.88 -24.40 2.58
C ILE A 170 9.82 -25.40 1.91
N ILE A 171 11.11 -25.13 1.91
CA ILE A 171 12.16 -26.05 1.45
C ILE A 171 12.87 -26.72 2.63
N GLU A 172 13.46 -27.88 2.37
CA GLU A 172 14.29 -28.57 3.35
C GLU A 172 15.62 -27.85 3.58
N ASN A 173 16.06 -27.82 4.84
CA ASN A 173 17.35 -27.22 5.19
C ASN A 173 18.51 -28.18 4.85
N THR A 174 19.67 -27.61 4.58
CA THR A 174 20.92 -28.32 4.32
C THR A 174 21.97 -27.94 5.36
N ALA A 175 23.06 -28.71 5.44
CA ALA A 175 24.16 -28.43 6.36
C ALA A 175 24.95 -27.18 5.96
N HIS A 176 25.05 -26.92 4.66
CA HIS A 176 25.69 -25.75 4.08
C HIS A 176 24.65 -24.90 3.36
N GLU A 177 24.66 -23.59 3.60
CA GLU A 177 23.63 -22.67 3.12
C GLU A 177 23.64 -22.57 1.59
N GLU A 178 24.83 -22.62 0.97
CA GLU A 178 25.01 -22.61 -0.48
C GLU A 178 24.29 -23.75 -1.20
N ASP A 179 24.12 -24.91 -0.55
CA ASP A 179 23.43 -26.07 -1.12
C ASP A 179 21.91 -25.85 -1.27
N LEU A 180 21.35 -24.79 -0.66
CA LEU A 180 19.94 -24.42 -0.80
C LEU A 180 19.63 -23.73 -2.13
N ALA A 181 20.64 -23.29 -2.89
CA ALA A 181 20.44 -22.44 -4.07
C ALA A 181 19.49 -23.06 -5.10
N ASP A 182 19.68 -24.34 -5.43
CA ASP A 182 18.86 -25.03 -6.43
C ASP A 182 17.41 -25.26 -5.97
N SER A 183 17.22 -25.67 -4.71
CA SER A 183 15.87 -25.89 -4.15
C SER A 183 15.12 -24.58 -3.96
N LEU A 184 15.80 -23.50 -3.56
CA LEU A 184 15.26 -22.15 -3.53
C LEU A 184 14.83 -21.70 -4.92
N ALA A 185 15.68 -21.87 -5.94
CA ALA A 185 15.36 -21.50 -7.31
C ALA A 185 14.16 -22.30 -7.86
N ALA A 186 14.06 -23.58 -7.52
CA ALA A 186 12.91 -24.42 -7.87
C ALA A 186 11.62 -23.92 -7.21
N ALA A 187 11.66 -23.62 -5.91
CA ALA A 187 10.53 -23.06 -5.16
C ALA A 187 10.09 -21.70 -5.73
N ILE A 188 11.04 -20.81 -6.05
CA ILE A 188 10.74 -19.55 -6.72
C ILE A 188 10.01 -19.84 -8.04
N ARG A 189 10.51 -20.71 -8.92
CA ARG A 189 9.82 -21.00 -10.20
C ARG A 189 8.42 -21.58 -10.01
N ALA A 190 8.24 -22.51 -9.06
CA ALA A 190 6.96 -23.17 -8.82
C ALA A 190 5.89 -22.23 -8.21
N HIS A 191 6.31 -21.19 -7.48
CA HIS A 191 5.41 -20.26 -6.79
C HIS A 191 5.55 -18.83 -7.32
N PRO A 192 4.94 -18.50 -8.49
CA PRO A 192 5.06 -17.17 -9.12
C PRO A 192 4.50 -16.02 -8.27
N ARG A 193 3.48 -16.29 -7.43
CA ARG A 193 2.88 -15.31 -6.51
C ARG A 193 3.58 -15.20 -5.16
N ALA A 194 4.53 -16.08 -4.86
CA ALA A 194 5.27 -16.01 -3.61
C ALA A 194 6.32 -14.90 -3.69
N ASN A 195 6.45 -14.16 -2.59
CA ASN A 195 7.47 -13.12 -2.42
C ASN A 195 8.59 -13.55 -1.46
N ALA A 196 8.50 -14.79 -0.96
CA ALA A 196 9.42 -15.36 -0.02
C ALA A 196 9.43 -16.89 -0.09
N VAL A 197 10.47 -17.50 0.50
CA VAL A 197 10.59 -18.94 0.72
C VAL A 197 11.04 -19.17 2.16
N LEU A 198 10.37 -20.07 2.87
CA LEU A 198 10.77 -20.56 4.18
C LEU A 198 11.74 -21.72 4.04
N VAL A 199 12.71 -21.81 4.94
CA VAL A 199 13.63 -22.94 5.06
C VAL A 199 13.38 -23.60 6.40
N ARG A 200 13.07 -24.91 6.36
CA ARG A 200 12.62 -25.67 7.53
C ARG A 200 13.62 -25.58 8.68
N ARG A 201 13.14 -25.17 9.86
CA ARG A 201 13.97 -24.98 11.08
C ARG A 201 15.19 -24.08 10.88
N HIS A 202 15.08 -23.10 9.97
CA HIS A 202 16.16 -22.17 9.66
C HIS A 202 15.64 -20.73 9.65
N GLY A 203 14.82 -20.36 8.66
CA GLY A 203 14.51 -18.96 8.44
C GLY A 203 13.70 -18.67 7.18
N LEU A 204 13.73 -17.41 6.76
CA LEU A 204 12.97 -16.87 5.64
C LEU A 204 13.92 -16.13 4.69
N TYR A 205 13.75 -16.36 3.39
CA TYR A 205 14.29 -15.53 2.31
C TYR A 205 13.13 -14.75 1.68
N VAL A 206 13.21 -13.42 1.67
CA VAL A 206 12.16 -12.52 1.14
C VAL A 206 12.77 -11.50 0.20
N TRP A 207 12.07 -11.16 -0.89
CA TRP A 207 12.54 -10.20 -1.89
C TRP A 207 11.45 -9.22 -2.31
N GLY A 208 11.83 -8.05 -2.77
CA GLY A 208 10.90 -7.05 -3.31
C GLY A 208 11.55 -6.19 -4.39
N PRO A 209 10.76 -5.45 -5.19
CA PRO A 209 11.26 -4.58 -6.25
C PRO A 209 12.06 -3.37 -5.71
N SER A 210 11.94 -3.08 -4.41
CA SER A 210 12.73 -2.09 -3.70
C SER A 210 13.00 -2.57 -2.26
N TRP A 211 13.93 -1.91 -1.56
CA TRP A 211 14.21 -2.22 -0.16
C TRP A 211 12.99 -1.94 0.74
N GLU A 212 12.19 -0.91 0.46
CA GLU A 212 10.97 -0.59 1.20
C GLU A 212 9.98 -1.75 1.08
N LYS A 213 9.78 -2.26 -0.15
CA LYS A 213 8.86 -3.37 -0.38
C LYS A 213 9.36 -4.68 0.22
N ALA A 214 10.64 -5.00 0.07
CA ALA A 214 11.22 -6.18 0.72
C ALA A 214 11.06 -6.10 2.25
N LYS A 215 11.31 -4.92 2.84
CA LYS A 215 11.14 -4.66 4.27
C LYS A 215 9.68 -4.82 4.71
N THR A 216 8.73 -4.15 4.05
CA THR A 216 7.30 -4.24 4.35
C THR A 216 6.81 -5.69 4.30
N GLN A 217 7.22 -6.43 3.27
CA GLN A 217 6.86 -7.84 3.14
C GLN A 217 7.46 -8.70 4.24
N SER A 218 8.71 -8.45 4.64
CA SER A 218 9.34 -9.12 5.78
C SER A 218 8.53 -8.87 7.06
N GLU A 219 8.18 -7.62 7.37
CA GLU A 219 7.36 -7.26 8.53
C GLU A 219 5.99 -7.94 8.53
N CYS A 220 5.31 -7.96 7.38
CA CYS A 220 4.03 -8.62 7.24
C CYS A 220 4.15 -10.15 7.42
N LEU A 221 5.15 -10.78 6.81
CA LEU A 221 5.37 -12.22 6.92
C LEU A 221 5.72 -12.64 8.34
N HIS A 222 6.62 -11.94 9.03
CA HIS A 222 6.95 -12.24 10.42
C HIS A 222 5.73 -12.10 11.34
N TYR A 223 4.91 -11.06 11.15
CA TYR A 223 3.62 -10.94 11.86
C TYR A 223 2.69 -12.12 11.56
N LEU A 224 2.52 -12.47 10.29
CA LEU A 224 1.62 -13.56 9.88
C LEU A 224 2.08 -14.90 10.47
N PHE A 225 3.38 -15.18 10.45
CA PHE A 225 3.95 -16.38 11.06
C PHE A 225 3.68 -16.44 12.56
N GLU A 226 3.89 -15.34 13.28
CA GLU A 226 3.54 -15.24 14.70
C GLU A 226 2.04 -15.48 14.92
N CYS A 227 1.20 -14.75 14.18
CA CYS A 227 -0.25 -14.85 14.29
C CYS A 227 -0.74 -16.29 14.06
N VAL A 228 -0.27 -16.95 12.99
CA VAL A 228 -0.66 -18.34 12.69
C VAL A 228 -0.20 -19.32 13.76
N VAL A 229 1.01 -19.14 14.30
CA VAL A 229 1.49 -19.97 15.42
C VAL A 229 0.59 -19.79 16.65
N ARG A 230 0.24 -18.54 16.99
CA ARG A 230 -0.68 -18.24 18.11
C ARG A 230 -2.10 -18.75 17.86
N MET A 231 -2.60 -18.67 16.63
CA MET A 231 -3.89 -19.25 16.25
C MET A 231 -3.89 -20.77 16.45
N ALA A 232 -2.83 -21.45 16.01
CA ALA A 232 -2.70 -22.89 16.18
C ALA A 232 -2.58 -23.31 17.66
N GLU A 233 -1.91 -22.52 18.51
CA GLU A 233 -1.89 -22.70 19.98
C GLU A 233 -3.30 -22.63 20.59
N LEU A 234 -4.18 -21.80 20.00
CA LEU A 234 -5.60 -21.66 20.38
C LEU A 234 -6.53 -22.68 19.71
N GLY A 235 -6.00 -23.58 18.86
CA GLY A 235 -6.79 -24.55 18.11
C GLY A 235 -7.54 -23.99 16.90
N ALA A 236 -7.20 -22.78 16.45
CA ALA A 236 -7.74 -22.18 15.23
C ALA A 236 -6.91 -22.59 13.99
N ASP A 237 -7.60 -22.86 12.88
CA ASP A 237 -6.99 -23.12 11.59
C ASP A 237 -6.88 -21.82 10.79
N ALA A 238 -5.65 -21.35 10.57
CA ALA A 238 -5.41 -20.13 9.82
C ALA A 238 -5.53 -20.29 8.30
N ALA A 239 -5.56 -21.53 7.79
CA ALA A 239 -5.83 -21.81 6.39
C ALA A 239 -7.35 -21.86 6.10
N ALA A 240 -8.18 -21.89 7.14
CA ALA A 240 -9.62 -21.79 7.02
C ALA A 240 -10.08 -20.32 7.14
N PRO A 241 -11.07 -19.88 6.33
CA PRO A 241 -11.74 -18.62 6.58
C PRO A 241 -12.34 -18.58 8.00
N PRO A 242 -12.39 -17.41 8.65
CA PRO A 242 -12.99 -17.29 9.97
C PRO A 242 -14.44 -17.82 9.96
N PRO A 243 -14.87 -18.52 11.02
CA PRO A 243 -16.22 -19.06 11.08
C PRO A 243 -17.22 -17.92 10.90
N ARG A 244 -18.14 -18.09 9.96
CA ARG A 244 -19.25 -17.15 9.75
C ARG A 244 -20.03 -17.05 11.07
N CYS A 245 -20.28 -15.83 11.54
CA CYS A 245 -21.03 -15.61 12.77
C CYS A 245 -22.40 -16.30 12.67
N SER A 246 -22.61 -17.34 13.48
CA SER A 246 -23.81 -18.18 13.47
C SER A 246 -24.95 -17.53 14.25
N CYS A 247 -25.39 -16.36 13.82
CA CYS A 247 -26.74 -15.89 14.13
C CYS A 247 -27.78 -16.33 13.07
N ALA A 248 -27.39 -17.20 12.12
CA ALA A 248 -28.16 -17.39 10.88
C ALA A 248 -28.45 -18.85 10.44
N THR A 249 -28.28 -19.88 11.28
CA THR A 249 -28.41 -21.29 10.82
C THR A 249 -29.22 -22.22 11.75
N ALA A 250 -30.33 -21.74 12.31
CA ALA A 250 -31.31 -22.59 12.99
C ALA A 250 -32.69 -22.67 12.29
N ALA A 251 -32.85 -22.19 11.05
CA ALA A 251 -34.16 -22.12 10.40
C ALA A 251 -34.25 -22.76 9.00
N VAL A 252 -33.39 -23.74 8.67
CA VAL A 252 -33.50 -24.48 7.40
C VAL A 252 -33.29 -25.98 7.63
N THR A 253 -34.14 -26.62 8.44
CA THR A 253 -34.36 -28.08 8.43
C THR A 253 -35.74 -28.51 8.98
N ALA A 254 -36.76 -27.67 8.84
CA ALA A 254 -38.15 -28.10 9.11
C ALA A 254 -39.14 -27.44 8.15
N ALA A 255 -38.96 -27.68 6.84
CA ALA A 255 -39.99 -27.39 5.84
C ALA A 255 -40.80 -28.67 5.58
N GLY A 256 -41.76 -28.90 6.46
CA GLY A 256 -42.83 -29.87 6.31
C GLY A 256 -44.05 -29.34 7.05
N GLY A 257 -44.61 -28.23 6.57
CA GLY A 257 -45.76 -27.59 7.20
C GLY A 257 -46.13 -26.27 6.53
N SER A 258 -47.31 -26.24 5.92
CA SER A 258 -47.95 -25.10 5.28
C SER A 258 -48.27 -23.95 6.24
N GLY A 259 -48.04 -22.71 5.79
CA GLY A 259 -48.82 -21.54 6.22
C GLY A 259 -48.03 -20.44 6.93
N GLY A 260 -48.09 -19.22 6.37
CA GLY A 260 -47.76 -17.96 7.06
C GLY A 260 -46.45 -17.31 6.63
N ALA A 261 -46.50 -16.46 5.61
CA ALA A 261 -45.42 -15.54 5.29
C ALA A 261 -45.32 -14.45 6.37
N ALA A 262 -44.29 -14.53 7.21
CA ALA A 262 -43.80 -13.39 7.99
C ALA A 262 -42.42 -13.04 7.45
N ALA A 263 -42.32 -11.90 6.76
CA ALA A 263 -41.06 -11.33 6.34
C ALA A 263 -40.22 -11.02 7.59
N ALA A 264 -39.06 -11.65 7.71
CA ALA A 264 -38.08 -11.29 8.72
C ALA A 264 -37.63 -9.84 8.46
N GLU A 265 -37.89 -8.97 9.42
CA GLU A 265 -37.55 -7.55 9.37
C GLU A 265 -36.02 -7.40 9.23
N ALA A 266 -35.56 -6.93 8.08
CA ALA A 266 -34.14 -6.73 7.83
C ALA A 266 -33.60 -5.62 8.75
N ALA A 267 -32.58 -5.93 9.55
CA ALA A 267 -31.95 -4.96 10.45
C ALA A 267 -31.44 -3.72 9.67
N ALA A 268 -31.62 -2.53 10.24
CA ALA A 268 -31.24 -1.28 9.59
C ALA A 268 -29.72 -1.20 9.31
N PRO A 269 -29.30 -0.64 8.17
CA PRO A 269 -27.89 -0.55 7.78
C PRO A 269 -27.07 0.26 8.80
N ARG A 270 -25.86 -0.22 9.09
CA ARG A 270 -24.89 0.38 10.04
C ARG A 270 -23.94 1.34 9.36
N VAL A 271 -23.74 1.22 8.05
CA VAL A 271 -22.90 2.10 7.25
C VAL A 271 -23.68 2.66 6.08
N VAL A 272 -23.53 3.96 5.85
CA VAL A 272 -23.93 4.61 4.60
C VAL A 272 -22.67 4.87 3.78
N LEU A 273 -22.54 4.16 2.65
CA LEU A 273 -21.45 4.31 1.70
C LEU A 273 -21.95 5.20 0.55
N LEU A 274 -21.22 6.27 0.25
CA LEU A 274 -21.63 7.26 -0.74
C LEU A 274 -20.63 7.34 -1.89
N ASP A 275 -21.14 7.31 -3.11
CA ASP A 275 -20.44 7.86 -4.27
C ASP A 275 -20.40 9.39 -4.23
N ILE A 276 -19.55 10.01 -5.07
CA ILE A 276 -19.39 11.47 -5.17
C ILE A 276 -20.14 12.02 -6.39
N GLU A 277 -19.62 11.78 -7.58
CA GLU A 277 -20.12 12.38 -8.83
C GLU A 277 -21.52 11.86 -9.12
N GLY A 278 -22.47 12.76 -9.42
CA GLY A 278 -23.87 12.37 -9.66
C GLY A 278 -24.64 11.91 -8.42
N THR A 279 -24.00 11.87 -7.24
CA THR A 279 -24.58 11.34 -6.00
C THR A 279 -24.60 12.38 -4.87
N THR A 280 -23.42 12.76 -4.35
CA THR A 280 -23.30 13.86 -3.37
C THR A 280 -22.98 15.20 -4.04
N THR A 281 -22.38 15.16 -5.23
CA THR A 281 -21.82 16.30 -5.94
C THR A 281 -22.33 16.27 -7.39
N PRO A 282 -22.66 17.43 -8.00
CA PRO A 282 -23.04 17.47 -9.40
C PRO A 282 -22.04 16.77 -10.32
N ILE A 283 -22.54 15.93 -11.22
CA ILE A 283 -21.71 15.20 -12.20
C ILE A 283 -20.87 16.16 -13.06
N THR A 284 -21.34 17.39 -13.23
CA THR A 284 -20.66 18.47 -13.96
C THR A 284 -19.49 19.07 -13.19
N PHE A 285 -19.43 18.98 -11.86
CA PHE A 285 -18.42 19.69 -11.06
C PHE A 285 -16.97 19.31 -11.44
N VAL A 286 -16.72 18.03 -11.70
CA VAL A 286 -15.37 17.59 -12.10
C VAL A 286 -14.99 18.16 -13.47
N LYS A 287 -15.90 18.06 -14.45
CA LYS A 287 -15.65 18.48 -15.84
C LYS A 287 -15.68 20.00 -16.04
N ASP A 288 -16.50 20.70 -15.28
CA ASP A 288 -16.78 22.12 -15.49
C ASP A 288 -16.02 23.00 -14.47
N THR A 289 -15.44 22.41 -13.42
CA THR A 289 -14.69 23.15 -12.41
C THR A 289 -13.29 22.58 -12.19
N LEU A 290 -13.16 21.32 -11.78
CA LEU A 290 -11.85 20.77 -11.38
C LEU A 290 -10.89 20.59 -12.56
N PHE A 291 -11.38 20.12 -13.71
CA PHE A 291 -10.57 19.95 -14.91
C PHE A 291 -10.13 21.30 -15.51
N PRO A 292 -11.03 22.28 -15.72
CA PRO A 292 -10.65 23.63 -16.15
C PRO A 292 -9.62 24.27 -15.21
N TYR A 293 -9.76 24.09 -13.90
CA TYR A 293 -8.76 24.58 -12.93
C TYR A 293 -7.39 23.92 -13.14
N SER A 294 -7.33 22.59 -13.26
CA SER A 294 -6.06 21.91 -13.57
C SER A 294 -5.46 22.42 -14.88
N ILE A 295 -6.27 22.67 -15.91
CA ILE A 295 -5.79 23.12 -17.21
C ILE A 295 -5.22 24.55 -17.13
N ALA A 296 -5.95 25.46 -16.49
CA ALA A 296 -5.56 26.86 -16.37
C ALA A 296 -4.31 27.06 -15.49
N HIS A 297 -4.12 26.24 -14.46
CA HIS A 297 -3.05 26.41 -13.47
C HIS A 297 -1.84 25.50 -13.70
N ALA A 298 -1.88 24.54 -14.64
CA ALA A 298 -0.82 23.55 -14.82
C ALA A 298 0.58 24.16 -14.99
N ASP A 299 0.68 25.16 -15.87
CA ASP A 299 1.95 25.78 -16.21
C ASP A 299 2.54 26.59 -15.05
N ALA A 300 1.74 27.51 -14.49
CA ALA A 300 2.16 28.35 -13.37
C ALA A 300 2.54 27.51 -12.15
N PHE A 301 1.72 26.50 -11.81
CA PHE A 301 1.98 25.60 -10.69
C PHE A 301 3.32 24.87 -10.83
N LEU A 302 3.60 24.30 -12.01
CA LEU A 302 4.85 23.56 -12.22
C LEU A 302 6.07 24.49 -12.18
N ARG A 303 5.96 25.71 -12.70
CA ARG A 303 7.06 26.70 -12.67
C ARG A 303 7.34 27.18 -11.26
N GLU A 304 6.31 27.56 -10.50
CA GLU A 304 6.45 28.02 -9.11
C GLU A 304 7.00 26.93 -8.18
N ARG A 305 6.68 25.66 -8.47
CA ARG A 305 7.03 24.51 -7.63
C ARG A 305 8.14 23.64 -8.25
N ALA A 306 8.89 24.18 -9.20
CA ALA A 306 9.94 23.46 -9.91
C ALA A 306 11.07 22.94 -8.99
N ALA A 307 11.26 23.57 -7.82
CA ALA A 307 12.24 23.17 -6.83
C ALA A 307 11.75 22.05 -5.88
N ASP A 308 10.44 21.76 -5.86
CA ASP A 308 9.88 20.75 -4.96
C ASP A 308 10.22 19.34 -5.45
N ALA A 309 10.85 18.54 -4.59
CA ALA A 309 11.28 17.18 -4.93
C ALA A 309 10.14 16.27 -5.41
N GLU A 310 8.93 16.42 -4.83
CA GLU A 310 7.75 15.67 -5.25
C GLU A 310 7.29 16.08 -6.67
N VAL A 311 7.29 17.38 -6.97
CA VAL A 311 6.90 17.90 -8.29
C VAL A 311 7.95 17.51 -9.34
N GLN A 312 9.25 17.61 -9.03
CA GLN A 312 10.33 17.14 -9.91
C GLN A 312 10.19 15.65 -10.26
N ARG A 313 9.92 14.80 -9.24
CA ARG A 313 9.67 13.38 -9.47
C ARG A 313 8.48 13.17 -10.40
N LEU A 314 7.35 13.85 -10.15
CA LEU A 314 6.15 13.72 -10.96
C LEU A 314 6.34 14.23 -12.40
N MET A 315 7.09 15.32 -12.61
CA MET A 315 7.43 15.80 -13.96
C MET A 315 8.24 14.77 -14.75
N ARG A 316 9.24 14.14 -14.13
CA ARG A 316 9.97 13.01 -14.73
C ARG A 316 9.07 11.82 -15.06
N GLU A 317 8.14 11.49 -14.17
CA GLU A 317 7.19 10.39 -14.39
C GLU A 317 6.20 10.70 -15.52
N VAL A 318 5.73 11.95 -15.64
CA VAL A 318 4.94 12.39 -16.80
C VAL A 318 5.76 12.26 -18.08
N ALA A 319 7.03 12.67 -18.07
CA ALA A 319 7.89 12.55 -19.23
C ALA A 319 8.05 11.08 -19.68
N ALA A 320 8.34 10.18 -18.74
CA ALA A 320 8.38 8.75 -19.01
C ALA A 320 7.04 8.21 -19.56
N ALA A 321 5.92 8.55 -18.92
CA ALA A 321 4.59 8.09 -19.33
C ALA A 321 4.14 8.65 -20.70
N SER A 322 4.72 9.78 -21.14
CA SER A 322 4.45 10.35 -22.46
C SER A 322 5.10 9.53 -23.59
N ALA A 323 6.23 8.86 -23.32
CA ALA A 323 6.94 8.02 -24.27
C ALA A 323 6.33 6.61 -24.43
N ASP A 324 5.49 6.18 -23.48
CA ASP A 324 4.82 4.89 -23.50
C ASP A 324 3.99 4.69 -24.78
N ALA A 325 4.02 3.46 -25.32
CA ALA A 325 3.32 3.12 -26.55
C ALA A 325 1.82 3.46 -26.50
N ALA A 326 1.16 3.26 -25.35
CA ALA A 326 -0.25 3.58 -25.16
C ALA A 326 -0.53 5.09 -25.22
N SER A 327 0.37 5.93 -24.69
CA SER A 327 0.24 7.39 -24.77
C SER A 327 0.54 7.91 -26.17
N ARG A 328 1.55 7.35 -26.85
CA ARG A 328 1.85 7.68 -28.24
C ARG A 328 0.72 7.30 -29.19
N ALA A 329 0.13 6.12 -29.01
CA ALA A 329 -1.02 5.69 -29.81
C ALA A 329 -2.26 6.58 -29.59
N ALA A 330 -2.40 7.17 -28.40
CA ALA A 330 -3.48 8.10 -28.08
C ALA A 330 -3.23 9.54 -28.61
N GLY A 331 -2.03 9.84 -29.13
CA GLY A 331 -1.67 11.18 -29.62
C GLY A 331 -1.24 12.16 -28.52
N ALA A 332 -0.77 11.68 -27.37
CA ALA A 332 -0.30 12.55 -26.29
C ALA A 332 0.95 13.34 -26.72
N PRO A 333 1.06 14.64 -26.38
CA PRO A 333 2.26 15.43 -26.62
C PRO A 333 3.48 14.76 -25.96
N LEU A 334 4.54 14.52 -26.72
CA LEU A 334 5.77 13.95 -26.17
C LEU A 334 6.49 15.02 -25.32
N VAL A 335 7.01 14.61 -24.17
CA VAL A 335 7.83 15.46 -23.31
C VAL A 335 9.29 15.00 -23.45
N ALA A 336 10.19 15.94 -23.71
CA ALA A 336 11.62 15.69 -23.82
C ALA A 336 12.23 15.28 -22.47
N VAL A 337 13.45 14.77 -22.52
CA VAL A 337 14.22 14.38 -21.32
C VAL A 337 14.54 15.63 -20.49
N GLU A 338 14.59 15.48 -19.16
CA GLU A 338 14.91 16.56 -18.22
C GLU A 338 16.19 17.31 -18.66
N GLY A 339 16.05 18.62 -18.97
CA GLY A 339 17.14 19.47 -19.49
C GLY A 339 16.87 20.18 -20.82
N SER A 340 15.70 19.99 -21.45
CA SER A 340 15.28 20.84 -22.59
C SER A 340 14.98 22.29 -22.16
N GLU A 341 15.09 23.24 -23.10
CA GLU A 341 14.91 24.69 -22.83
C GLU A 341 13.53 25.02 -22.21
N ASP A 342 12.48 24.24 -22.51
CA ASP A 342 11.13 24.42 -21.95
C ASP A 342 10.52 23.10 -21.43
N PHE A 343 11.32 22.29 -20.72
CA PHE A 343 10.85 21.02 -20.13
C PHE A 343 9.57 21.19 -19.32
N ILE A 344 9.45 22.25 -18.53
CA ILE A 344 8.27 22.52 -17.71
C ILE A 344 7.04 22.82 -18.58
N GLY A 345 7.19 23.64 -19.63
CA GLY A 345 6.10 23.94 -20.56
C GLY A 345 5.61 22.71 -21.33
N GLU A 346 6.52 21.82 -21.73
CA GLU A 346 6.20 20.54 -22.36
C GLU A 346 5.40 19.62 -21.42
N VAL A 347 5.84 19.49 -20.16
CA VAL A 347 5.09 18.75 -19.13
C VAL A 347 3.71 19.37 -18.92
N ALA A 348 3.61 20.69 -18.82
CA ALA A 348 2.34 21.39 -18.66
C ALA A 348 1.39 21.15 -19.86
N ALA A 349 1.90 21.16 -21.09
CA ALA A 349 1.13 20.84 -22.29
C ALA A 349 0.62 19.39 -22.27
N ASN A 350 1.47 18.43 -21.89
CA ASN A 350 1.07 17.03 -21.76
C ASN A 350 0.01 16.83 -20.67
N VAL A 351 0.18 17.46 -19.50
CA VAL A 351 -0.81 17.42 -18.41
C VAL A 351 -2.16 17.97 -18.90
N ARG A 352 -2.18 19.18 -19.48
CA ARG A 352 -3.41 19.79 -20.02
C ARG A 352 -4.12 18.86 -21.00
N TRP A 353 -3.40 18.33 -21.97
CA TRP A 353 -3.95 17.43 -22.97
C TRP A 353 -4.54 16.15 -22.32
N ASN A 354 -3.84 15.52 -21.38
CA ASN A 354 -4.37 14.34 -20.71
C ASN A 354 -5.65 14.63 -19.91
N VAL A 355 -5.74 15.81 -19.29
CA VAL A 355 -6.94 16.25 -18.56
C VAL A 355 -8.10 16.49 -19.54
N GLU A 356 -7.86 17.16 -20.67
CA GLU A 356 -8.87 17.40 -21.71
C GLU A 356 -9.42 16.10 -22.29
N GLN A 357 -8.57 15.08 -22.46
CA GLN A 357 -8.96 13.76 -22.96
C GLN A 357 -9.51 12.83 -21.87
N ASP A 358 -9.69 13.31 -20.63
CA ASP A 358 -10.08 12.54 -19.44
C ASP A 358 -9.26 11.25 -19.23
N ARG A 359 -7.96 11.28 -19.61
CA ARG A 359 -7.09 10.11 -19.51
C ARG A 359 -6.65 9.88 -18.08
N LYS A 360 -6.73 8.63 -17.63
CA LYS A 360 -6.41 8.24 -16.24
C LYS A 360 -4.91 7.89 -16.09
N VAL A 361 -4.02 8.81 -16.47
CA VAL A 361 -2.57 8.63 -16.34
C VAL A 361 -2.13 8.90 -14.89
N PRO A 362 -1.47 7.96 -14.19
CA PRO A 362 -1.18 8.10 -12.75
C PRO A 362 -0.41 9.37 -12.33
N PRO A 363 0.77 9.71 -12.92
CA PRO A 363 1.50 10.91 -12.50
C PRO A 363 0.76 12.22 -12.82
N VAL A 364 -0.05 12.25 -13.88
CA VAL A 364 -0.94 13.38 -14.20
C VAL A 364 -1.99 13.56 -13.11
N LYS A 365 -2.63 12.46 -12.67
CA LYS A 365 -3.61 12.50 -11.56
C LYS A 365 -2.99 12.98 -10.25
N ASP A 366 -1.77 12.57 -9.96
CA ASP A 366 -1.07 13.00 -8.75
C ASP A 366 -0.78 14.52 -8.81
N LEU A 367 -0.36 15.06 -9.97
CA LEU A 367 -0.22 16.51 -10.19
C LEU A 367 -1.56 17.26 -10.08
N GLN A 368 -2.65 16.72 -10.63
CA GLN A 368 -4.00 17.28 -10.43
C GLN A 368 -4.35 17.38 -8.95
N GLY A 369 -4.05 16.34 -8.16
CA GLY A 369 -4.28 16.35 -6.72
C GLY A 369 -3.46 17.43 -5.98
N LEU A 370 -2.24 17.72 -6.43
CA LEU A 370 -1.43 18.80 -5.87
C LEU A 370 -1.98 20.19 -6.24
N MET A 371 -2.37 20.39 -7.50
CA MET A 371 -2.98 21.64 -7.97
C MET A 371 -4.31 21.93 -7.26
N TRP A 372 -5.19 20.92 -7.15
CA TRP A 372 -6.47 21.09 -6.46
C TRP A 372 -6.27 21.41 -4.98
N ARG A 373 -5.25 20.84 -4.33
CA ARG A 373 -4.93 21.22 -2.95
C ARG A 373 -4.69 22.73 -2.86
N VAL A 374 -3.86 23.29 -3.74
CA VAL A 374 -3.58 24.73 -3.74
C VAL A 374 -4.86 25.52 -3.94
N GLY A 375 -5.68 25.17 -4.93
CA GLY A 375 -6.94 25.87 -5.19
C GLY A 375 -7.93 25.81 -4.02
N TYR A 376 -8.04 24.66 -3.33
CA TYR A 376 -8.90 24.52 -2.16
C TYR A 376 -8.36 25.29 -0.94
N GLU A 377 -7.04 25.28 -0.72
CA GLU A 377 -6.38 25.99 0.38
C GLU A 377 -6.38 27.51 0.19
N SER A 378 -6.30 28.00 -1.06
CA SER A 378 -6.39 29.43 -1.40
C SER A 378 -7.84 29.94 -1.44
N GLY A 379 -8.82 29.03 -1.56
CA GLY A 379 -10.24 29.37 -1.69
C GLY A 379 -10.69 29.64 -3.14
N GLU A 380 -9.80 29.48 -4.12
CA GLU A 380 -10.16 29.53 -5.56
C GLU A 380 -11.05 28.36 -5.99
N LEU A 381 -10.91 27.21 -5.33
CA LEU A 381 -11.79 26.07 -5.45
C LEU A 381 -12.64 25.92 -4.19
N GLN A 382 -13.93 25.67 -4.39
CA GLN A 382 -14.87 25.31 -3.33
C GLN A 382 -15.59 24.02 -3.72
N GLY A 383 -15.69 23.08 -2.79
CA GLY A 383 -16.31 21.78 -3.04
C GLY A 383 -17.81 21.93 -3.22
N ALA A 384 -18.37 21.46 -4.32
CA ALA A 384 -19.81 21.44 -4.53
C ALA A 384 -20.42 20.16 -3.94
N VAL A 385 -21.49 20.32 -3.16
CA VAL A 385 -22.37 19.22 -2.72
C VAL A 385 -23.82 19.67 -2.85
N TYR A 386 -24.75 18.73 -3.09
CA TYR A 386 -26.18 19.06 -3.08
C TYR A 386 -26.65 19.49 -1.68
N ASP A 387 -27.65 20.37 -1.61
CA ASP A 387 -28.09 21.01 -0.36
C ASP A 387 -28.58 20.03 0.72
N ASP A 388 -29.10 18.88 0.33
CA ASP A 388 -29.56 17.81 1.23
C ASP A 388 -28.41 16.99 1.84
N VAL A 389 -27.26 16.93 1.18
CA VAL A 389 -26.13 16.09 1.59
C VAL A 389 -25.59 16.48 2.97
N PRO A 390 -25.29 17.76 3.28
CA PRO A 390 -24.85 18.16 4.62
C PRO A 390 -25.83 17.77 5.73
N ARG A 391 -27.14 17.87 5.47
CA ARG A 391 -28.18 17.49 6.45
C ARG A 391 -28.19 15.99 6.69
N ALA A 392 -28.13 15.20 5.62
CA ALA A 392 -28.09 13.75 5.69
C ALA A 392 -26.82 13.24 6.38
N LEU A 393 -25.65 13.78 6.04
CA LEU A 393 -24.37 13.46 6.68
C LEU A 393 -24.44 13.70 8.18
N ARG A 394 -24.92 14.87 8.61
CA ARG A 394 -25.10 15.20 10.03
C ARG A 394 -26.07 14.24 10.72
N ARG A 395 -27.19 13.91 10.09
CA ARG A 395 -28.19 12.97 10.65
C ARG A 395 -27.61 11.57 10.83
N TRP A 396 -26.93 11.04 9.81
CA TRP A 396 -26.33 9.70 9.87
C TRP A 396 -25.12 9.64 10.81
N SER A 397 -24.35 10.72 10.93
CA SER A 397 -23.16 10.77 11.79
C SER A 397 -23.44 11.30 13.21
N ALA A 398 -24.69 11.64 13.55
CA ALA A 398 -25.03 12.53 14.68
C ALA A 398 -24.45 12.11 16.06
N ALA A 399 -24.14 10.83 16.27
CA ALA A 399 -23.53 10.39 17.51
C ALA A 399 -22.01 10.66 17.61
N ALA A 400 -21.35 11.18 16.57
CA ALA A 400 -19.90 11.47 16.58
C ALA A 400 -19.55 12.72 17.40
N ALA A 401 -20.55 13.52 17.79
CA ALA A 401 -20.40 14.73 18.60
C ALA A 401 -20.86 14.57 20.06
N ALA A 402 -21.38 13.39 20.45
CA ALA A 402 -21.82 13.11 21.81
C ALA A 402 -20.69 12.49 22.65
N PRO A 403 -20.65 12.70 23.98
CA PRO A 403 -19.70 12.01 24.87
C PRO A 403 -19.76 10.49 24.67
N PRO A 404 -18.65 9.76 24.88
CA PRO A 404 -18.57 8.33 24.57
C PRO A 404 -19.69 7.58 25.28
N LEU A 405 -20.63 7.05 24.48
CA LEU A 405 -21.72 6.23 24.97
C LEU A 405 -21.16 4.90 25.51
N PRO A 406 -21.85 4.23 26.46
CA PRO A 406 -21.50 2.89 26.90
C PRO A 406 -21.31 1.93 25.72
N GLN A 407 -20.39 0.96 25.83
CA GLN A 407 -20.02 0.00 24.76
C GLN A 407 -21.21 -0.65 24.02
N GLN A 408 -22.33 -0.87 24.72
CA GLN A 408 -23.55 -1.45 24.14
C GLN A 408 -24.30 -0.50 23.18
N GLN A 409 -24.18 0.82 23.35
CA GLN A 409 -24.85 1.82 22.50
C GLN A 409 -23.95 2.29 21.34
N GLN A 410 -22.63 2.15 21.44
CA GLN A 410 -21.70 2.39 20.31
C GLN A 410 -21.99 1.49 19.11
N GLN A 411 -22.56 0.30 19.34
CA GLN A 411 -22.92 -0.62 18.26
C GLN A 411 -24.09 -0.12 17.38
N GLN A 412 -24.88 0.84 17.88
CA GLN A 412 -26.07 1.40 17.19
C GLN A 412 -25.77 2.65 16.36
N GLN A 413 -24.55 3.20 16.44
CA GLN A 413 -24.18 4.40 15.71
C GLN A 413 -23.86 4.10 14.24
N ARG A 414 -24.54 4.81 13.34
CA ARG A 414 -24.26 4.73 11.90
C ARG A 414 -22.97 5.47 11.55
N ARG A 415 -22.25 4.95 10.56
CA ARG A 415 -21.03 5.55 10.03
C ARG A 415 -21.22 5.93 8.58
N VAL A 416 -20.65 7.05 8.15
CA VAL A 416 -20.64 7.43 6.74
C VAL A 416 -19.26 7.19 6.15
N ALA A 417 -19.19 6.59 4.96
CA ALA A 417 -17.97 6.40 4.21
C ALA A 417 -18.16 6.85 2.76
N ILE A 418 -17.06 7.24 2.10
CA ILE A 418 -17.04 7.68 0.71
C ILE A 418 -16.31 6.65 -0.15
N TYR A 419 -16.81 6.35 -1.35
CA TYR A 419 -16.13 5.54 -2.35
C TYR A 419 -16.21 6.16 -3.74
N SER A 420 -15.08 6.65 -4.25
CA SER A 420 -15.01 7.35 -5.55
C SER A 420 -13.75 6.97 -6.33
N SER A 421 -13.73 7.23 -7.64
CA SER A 421 -12.57 7.01 -8.49
C SER A 421 -11.45 8.05 -8.28
N GLY A 422 -11.77 9.20 -7.68
CA GLY A 422 -10.82 10.20 -7.23
C GLY A 422 -9.98 9.69 -6.05
N SER A 423 -8.74 10.19 -5.90
CA SER A 423 -7.87 9.78 -4.79
C SER A 423 -8.46 10.18 -3.44
N ARG A 424 -8.20 9.41 -2.38
CA ARG A 424 -8.67 9.74 -1.01
C ARG A 424 -8.31 11.15 -0.57
N ARG A 425 -7.17 11.69 -1.03
CA ARG A 425 -6.75 13.08 -0.76
C ARG A 425 -7.68 14.09 -1.42
N ALA A 426 -8.01 13.90 -2.71
CA ALA A 426 -8.95 14.77 -3.43
C ALA A 426 -10.35 14.72 -2.81
N GLN A 427 -10.82 13.53 -2.41
CA GLN A 427 -12.10 13.38 -1.72
C GLN A 427 -12.14 14.20 -0.42
N ARG A 428 -11.10 14.09 0.42
CA ARG A 428 -11.00 14.86 1.68
C ARG A 428 -11.02 16.38 1.43
N LEU A 429 -10.29 16.85 0.42
CA LEU A 429 -10.27 18.28 0.08
C LEU A 429 -11.67 18.77 -0.35
N LEU A 430 -12.38 18.01 -1.19
CA LEU A 430 -13.73 18.34 -1.64
C LEU A 430 -14.69 18.52 -0.47
N PHE A 431 -14.73 17.58 0.48
CA PHE A 431 -15.63 17.67 1.63
C PHE A 431 -15.16 18.67 2.70
N ARG A 432 -13.86 18.90 2.84
CA ARG A 432 -13.30 19.85 3.80
C ARG A 432 -13.57 21.30 3.42
N HIS A 433 -13.44 21.60 2.13
CA HIS A 433 -13.61 22.94 1.58
C HIS A 433 -14.96 23.08 0.86
N SER A 434 -15.99 22.38 1.34
CA SER A 434 -17.30 22.40 0.68
C SER A 434 -18.00 23.76 0.86
N ALA A 435 -18.92 24.10 -0.05
CA ALA A 435 -19.76 25.28 0.06
C ALA A 435 -20.64 25.30 1.32
N ALA A 436 -20.87 24.12 1.93
CA ALA A 436 -21.62 23.95 3.17
C ALA A 436 -20.72 23.93 4.43
N GLY A 437 -19.44 24.29 4.32
CA GLY A 437 -18.43 24.21 5.37
C GLY A 437 -17.67 22.88 5.39
N ASP A 438 -16.89 22.63 6.45
CA ASP A 438 -16.13 21.38 6.60
C ASP A 438 -17.05 20.21 6.98
N LEU A 439 -17.25 19.28 6.04
CA LEU A 439 -18.07 18.09 6.22
C LEU A 439 -17.26 16.87 6.65
N THR A 440 -15.93 16.96 6.68
CA THR A 440 -15.06 15.82 7.03
C THR A 440 -15.28 15.23 8.42
N PRO A 441 -15.71 15.98 9.46
CA PRO A 441 -16.05 15.40 10.77
C PRO A 441 -17.21 14.39 10.72
N HIS A 442 -18.04 14.45 9.67
CA HIS A 442 -19.18 13.55 9.49
C HIS A 442 -18.85 12.28 8.69
N ILE A 443 -17.61 12.14 8.21
CA ILE A 443 -17.18 11.06 7.32
C ILE A 443 -16.11 10.24 8.04
N ALA A 444 -16.40 8.96 8.29
CA ALA A 444 -15.52 8.05 9.02
C ALA A 444 -14.39 7.49 8.14
N ALA A 445 -14.64 7.29 6.83
CA ALA A 445 -13.67 6.66 5.94
C ALA A 445 -13.80 7.13 4.48
N TYR A 446 -12.70 7.01 3.74
CA TYR A 446 -12.61 7.33 2.31
C TYR A 446 -11.95 6.16 1.59
N PHE A 447 -12.56 5.70 0.50
CA PHE A 447 -12.09 4.61 -0.35
C PHE A 447 -11.94 5.11 -1.79
N ASP A 448 -10.91 4.60 -2.46
CA ASP A 448 -10.65 4.84 -3.87
C ASP A 448 -10.33 3.54 -4.60
N VAL A 449 -10.16 3.61 -5.92
CA VAL A 449 -9.85 2.42 -6.73
C VAL A 449 -8.51 1.76 -6.38
N LYS A 450 -7.57 2.51 -5.78
CA LYS A 450 -6.28 1.96 -5.33
C LYS A 450 -6.43 1.19 -4.01
N SER A 451 -7.36 1.61 -3.14
CA SER A 451 -7.55 1.03 -1.80
C SER A 451 -8.63 -0.05 -1.72
N ALA A 452 -9.68 0.03 -2.54
CA ALA A 452 -10.78 -0.94 -2.57
C ALA A 452 -10.86 -1.74 -3.88
N GLY A 453 -10.22 -1.30 -4.96
CA GLY A 453 -10.36 -1.90 -6.29
C GLY A 453 -11.45 -1.21 -7.16
N PRO A 454 -11.76 -1.76 -8.35
CA PRO A 454 -12.69 -1.13 -9.30
C PRO A 454 -14.14 -1.05 -8.81
N LYS A 455 -14.80 0.10 -8.99
CA LYS A 455 -16.20 0.32 -8.51
C LYS A 455 -17.25 -0.60 -9.15
N ARG A 456 -16.92 -1.29 -10.24
CA ARG A 456 -17.81 -2.24 -10.94
C ARG A 456 -17.53 -3.70 -10.57
N ASP A 457 -16.66 -3.95 -9.59
CA ASP A 457 -16.32 -5.28 -9.12
C ASP A 457 -16.96 -5.52 -7.74
N ALA A 458 -17.71 -6.62 -7.60
CA ALA A 458 -18.35 -6.98 -6.33
C ALA A 458 -17.34 -7.17 -5.19
N ARG A 459 -16.11 -7.63 -5.52
CA ARG A 459 -15.04 -7.82 -4.53
C ARG A 459 -14.65 -6.50 -3.85
N SER A 460 -14.77 -5.37 -4.54
CA SER A 460 -14.44 -4.06 -3.97
C SER A 460 -15.36 -3.68 -2.80
N TYR A 461 -16.62 -4.06 -2.86
CA TYR A 461 -17.58 -3.79 -1.79
C TYR A 461 -17.39 -4.73 -0.60
N ALA A 462 -16.97 -5.97 -0.85
CA ALA A 462 -16.57 -6.89 0.21
C ALA A 462 -15.34 -6.37 0.98
N GLU A 463 -14.32 -5.89 0.26
CA GLU A 463 -13.12 -5.27 0.86
C GLU A 463 -13.43 -3.99 1.65
N ILE A 464 -14.39 -3.17 1.18
CA ILE A 464 -14.87 -1.98 1.92
C ILE A 464 -15.58 -2.40 3.21
N ALA A 465 -16.48 -3.39 3.15
CA ALA A 465 -17.21 -3.87 4.32
C ALA A 465 -16.25 -4.40 5.39
N LEU A 466 -15.27 -5.19 4.98
CA LEU A 466 -14.20 -5.66 5.84
C LEU A 466 -13.40 -4.52 6.47
N SER A 467 -12.94 -3.55 5.66
CA SER A 467 -12.17 -2.40 6.13
C SER A 467 -12.92 -1.58 7.18
N LEU A 468 -14.26 -1.65 7.16
CA LEU A 468 -15.15 -0.99 8.11
C LEU A 468 -15.58 -1.91 9.28
N GLY A 469 -15.20 -3.18 9.27
CA GLY A 469 -15.59 -4.18 10.26
C GLY A 469 -17.10 -4.45 10.26
N VAL A 470 -17.72 -4.52 9.08
CA VAL A 470 -19.15 -4.85 8.90
C VAL A 470 -19.34 -5.90 7.80
N GLU A 471 -20.52 -6.50 7.73
CA GLU A 471 -20.90 -7.35 6.61
C GLU A 471 -21.44 -6.48 5.45
N PRO A 472 -21.35 -6.93 4.18
CA PRO A 472 -21.92 -6.19 3.05
C PRO A 472 -23.39 -5.80 3.25
N ARG A 473 -24.20 -6.70 3.84
CA ARG A 473 -25.61 -6.46 4.17
C ARG A 473 -25.86 -5.29 5.14
N ASP A 474 -24.85 -4.90 5.91
CA ASP A 474 -24.92 -3.78 6.85
C ASP A 474 -24.62 -2.44 6.15
N ILE A 475 -24.23 -2.47 4.87
CA ILE A 475 -23.93 -1.28 4.05
C ILE A 475 -25.14 -0.93 3.20
N LEU A 476 -25.58 0.33 3.34
CA LEU A 476 -26.38 1.01 2.34
C LEU A 476 -25.47 1.81 1.41
N PHE A 477 -25.38 1.41 0.14
CA PHE A 477 -24.61 2.11 -0.88
C PHE A 477 -25.51 3.00 -1.73
N LEU A 478 -25.11 4.26 -1.90
CA LEU A 478 -25.75 5.23 -2.77
C LEU A 478 -24.81 5.58 -3.94
N THR A 479 -25.30 5.42 -5.16
CA THR A 479 -24.61 5.76 -6.41
C THR A 479 -25.64 6.13 -7.48
N ASP A 480 -25.26 6.91 -8.47
CA ASP A 480 -26.06 7.14 -9.68
C ASP A 480 -25.79 6.08 -10.78
N VAL A 481 -24.73 5.30 -10.65
CA VAL A 481 -24.27 4.38 -11.69
C VAL A 481 -24.82 2.97 -11.48
N GLU A 482 -25.66 2.50 -12.42
CA GLU A 482 -26.28 1.18 -12.35
C GLU A 482 -25.26 0.02 -12.26
N ALA A 483 -24.14 0.12 -12.98
CA ALA A 483 -23.10 -0.92 -12.94
C ALA A 483 -22.44 -1.04 -11.57
N GLU A 484 -22.30 0.07 -10.83
CA GLU A 484 -21.78 0.09 -9.46
C GLU A 484 -22.84 -0.45 -8.49
N ALA A 485 -24.10 -0.06 -8.70
CA ALA A 485 -25.24 -0.60 -7.97
C ALA A 485 -25.35 -2.13 -8.11
N ALA A 486 -25.10 -2.66 -9.31
CA ALA A 486 -25.12 -4.10 -9.58
C ALA A 486 -23.98 -4.82 -8.85
N ALA A 487 -22.77 -4.27 -8.88
CA ALA A 487 -21.61 -4.82 -8.20
C ALA A 487 -21.80 -4.83 -6.66
N ALA A 488 -22.29 -3.73 -6.09
CA ALA A 488 -22.58 -3.62 -4.66
C ALA A 488 -23.66 -4.63 -4.22
N ARG A 489 -24.74 -4.75 -4.99
CA ARG A 489 -25.81 -5.71 -4.74
C ARG A 489 -25.33 -7.15 -4.84
N ALA A 490 -24.46 -7.46 -5.81
CA ALA A 490 -23.84 -8.78 -5.93
C ALA A 490 -22.93 -9.12 -4.74
N ALA A 491 -22.32 -8.13 -4.10
CA ALA A 491 -21.57 -8.30 -2.85
C ALA A 491 -22.48 -8.47 -1.62
N GLY A 492 -23.77 -8.19 -1.74
CA GLY A 492 -24.76 -8.28 -0.65
C GLY A 492 -25.11 -6.95 0.01
N CYS A 493 -24.66 -5.81 -0.54
CA CYS A 493 -25.04 -4.48 -0.04
C CYS A 493 -26.50 -4.15 -0.34
N VAL A 494 -27.11 -3.35 0.54
CA VAL A 494 -28.36 -2.63 0.22
C VAL A 494 -28.01 -1.46 -0.68
N VAL A 495 -28.79 -1.21 -1.73
CA VAL A 495 -28.46 -0.17 -2.73
C VAL A 495 -29.65 0.74 -2.98
N ILE A 496 -29.38 2.05 -3.02
CA ILE A 496 -30.29 3.07 -3.53
C ILE A 496 -29.59 3.79 -4.68
N VAL A 497 -30.30 3.95 -5.79
CA VAL A 497 -29.79 4.72 -6.93
C VAL A 497 -30.18 6.19 -6.80
N ALA A 498 -29.19 7.08 -6.81
CA ALA A 498 -29.39 8.51 -6.70
C ALA A 498 -29.85 9.12 -8.04
N LEU A 499 -30.96 9.85 -8.01
CA LEU A 499 -31.52 10.56 -9.15
C LEU A 499 -31.21 12.05 -9.03
N ARG A 500 -30.11 12.48 -9.63
CA ARG A 500 -29.70 13.90 -9.59
C ARG A 500 -29.79 14.57 -10.96
N PRO A 501 -29.96 15.90 -11.02
CA PRO A 501 -29.94 16.64 -12.28
C PRO A 501 -28.62 16.41 -13.04
N GLY A 502 -28.73 16.04 -14.32
CA GLY A 502 -27.59 15.77 -15.20
C GLY A 502 -27.14 14.30 -15.26
N ASN A 503 -27.67 13.43 -14.40
CA ASN A 503 -27.35 12.00 -14.45
C ASN A 503 -27.96 11.34 -15.69
N ALA A 504 -27.33 10.26 -16.14
CA ALA A 504 -27.86 9.43 -17.22
C ALA A 504 -29.21 8.80 -16.82
N PRO A 505 -30.16 8.62 -17.76
CA PRO A 505 -31.42 7.96 -17.46
C PRO A 505 -31.18 6.48 -17.09
N LEU A 506 -31.91 6.00 -16.09
CA LEU A 506 -31.87 4.58 -15.71
C LEU A 506 -32.64 3.71 -16.71
N PRO A 507 -32.17 2.49 -17.01
CA PRO A 507 -32.93 1.55 -17.82
C PRO A 507 -34.28 1.19 -17.20
N ALA A 508 -35.28 0.93 -18.04
CA ALA A 508 -36.58 0.46 -17.58
C ALA A 508 -36.45 -0.88 -16.84
N GLY A 509 -37.10 -1.04 -15.69
CA GLY A 509 -37.11 -2.29 -14.93
C GLY A 509 -35.82 -2.59 -14.16
N HIS A 510 -34.97 -1.60 -13.88
CA HIS A 510 -33.70 -1.75 -13.16
C HIS A 510 -33.81 -2.40 -11.75
N GLY A 511 -34.99 -2.34 -11.11
CA GLY A 511 -35.28 -3.06 -9.87
C GLY A 511 -34.49 -2.58 -8.65
N TYR A 512 -34.13 -1.30 -8.59
CA TYR A 512 -33.48 -0.65 -7.44
C TYR A 512 -34.44 0.35 -6.79
N ALA A 513 -34.31 0.58 -5.49
CA ALA A 513 -34.89 1.75 -4.87
C ALA A 513 -34.16 3.01 -5.39
N THR A 514 -34.88 4.11 -5.54
CA THR A 514 -34.34 5.37 -6.06
C THR A 514 -34.62 6.52 -5.12
N ALA A 515 -33.72 7.51 -5.07
CA ALA A 515 -33.92 8.71 -4.26
C ALA A 515 -33.43 9.96 -5.00
N ALA A 516 -34.24 11.01 -5.03
CA ALA A 516 -33.89 12.30 -5.63
C ALA A 516 -33.13 13.23 -4.65
N ASP A 517 -33.32 12.98 -3.36
CA ASP A 517 -32.65 13.63 -2.24
C ASP A 517 -32.38 12.61 -1.12
N PHE A 518 -31.55 12.98 -0.16
CA PHE A 518 -31.20 12.12 0.97
C PHE A 518 -32.04 12.39 2.21
N ASP A 519 -33.05 13.28 2.19
CA ASP A 519 -33.76 13.68 3.42
C ASP A 519 -34.61 12.53 4.00
N ALA A 520 -35.25 11.72 3.15
CA ALA A 520 -36.07 10.58 3.57
C ALA A 520 -35.27 9.29 3.87
N ILE A 521 -33.98 9.25 3.55
CA ILE A 521 -33.17 8.03 3.68
C ILE A 521 -32.72 7.85 5.12
N LEU A 522 -33.19 6.75 5.74
CA LEU A 522 -32.92 6.40 7.14
C LEU A 522 -33.28 7.55 8.11
N ALA A 523 -34.39 8.24 7.80
CA ALA A 523 -34.94 9.35 8.57
C ALA A 523 -35.66 8.89 9.85
#